data_AF-A0A316JN35-F1
#
_entry.id   AF-A0A316JN35-F1
#
_cell.length_a   1.000
_cell.length_b   1.000
_cell.length_c   1.000
_cell.angle_alpha   90.00
_cell.angle_beta   90.00
_cell.angle_gamma   90.00
#
_symmetry.space_group_name_H-M   'P 1'
#
loop_
_entity.id
_entity.type
_entity.pdbx_description
1 polymer ?
#
loop_
_entity_poly.entity_id
_entity_poly.type
_entity_poly.pdbx_seq_one_letter_code
_entity_poly.pdbx_strand_id
1 'polypeptide(L)' 'MVTVLLSATLLLPQASWAHSKGLYSTRSEAEQRAKQLGCDGVYDNNGRWMPCSNEAMLHKELREE' A
#
# COMPACT_ATOMS: atom_id res chain seq x y z
N MET A 1 -20.37 45.13 8.87
CA MET A 1 -20.39 44.02 7.90
C MET A 1 -19.15 43.20 8.13
N VAL A 2 -19.27 42.02 8.74
CA VAL A 2 -18.14 41.09 8.93
C VAL A 2 -18.13 40.18 7.71
N THR A 3 -17.24 40.45 6.78
CA THR A 3 -17.03 39.61 5.60
C THR A 3 -16.32 38.35 6.07
N VAL A 4 -17.08 37.32 6.45
CA VAL A 4 -16.53 35.99 6.75
C VAL A 4 -16.13 35.38 5.42
N LEU A 5 -14.84 35.48 5.10
CA LEU A 5 -14.23 34.77 3.98
C LEU A 5 -14.39 33.27 4.25
N LEU A 6 -15.30 32.66 3.50
CA LEU A 6 -15.59 31.23 3.54
C LEU A 6 -14.39 30.50 2.91
N SER A 7 -13.37 30.24 3.72
CA SER A 7 -12.22 29.42 3.34
C SER A 7 -12.71 28.01 3.07
N ALA A 8 -13.03 27.72 1.80
CA ALA A 8 -13.30 26.37 1.33
C ALA A 8 -11.99 25.57 1.42
N THR A 9 -11.79 24.91 2.55
CA THR A 9 -10.79 23.85 2.67
C THR A 9 -11.17 22.76 1.67
N LEU A 10 -10.42 22.66 0.58
CA LEU A 10 -10.51 21.52 -0.32
C LEU A 10 -10.24 20.26 0.51
N LEU A 11 -11.29 19.50 0.83
CA LEU A 11 -11.15 18.10 1.21
C LEU A 11 -10.67 17.36 -0.04
N LEU A 12 -9.36 17.31 -0.24
CA LEU A 12 -8.79 16.34 -1.17
C LEU A 12 -9.16 14.95 -0.67
N PRO A 13 -9.68 14.07 -1.53
CA PRO A 13 -9.91 12.69 -1.15
C PRO A 13 -8.55 12.11 -0.76
N GLN A 14 -8.39 11.75 0.51
CA GLN A 14 -7.31 10.86 0.92
C GLN A 14 -7.55 9.58 0.13
N ALA A 15 -6.79 9.39 -0.95
CA ALA A 15 -6.76 8.11 -1.66
C ALA A 15 -6.61 7.04 -0.58
N SER A 16 -7.59 6.17 -0.43
CA SER A 16 -7.56 5.13 0.57
C SER A 16 -6.54 4.08 0.12
N TRP A 17 -5.27 4.30 0.46
CA TRP A 17 -4.14 3.38 0.23
C TRP A 17 -4.29 2.03 0.95
N ALA A 18 -5.40 1.81 1.66
CA ALA A 18 -5.67 0.61 2.43
C ALA A 18 -5.77 -0.66 1.56
N HIS A 19 -6.17 -0.56 0.28
CA HIS A 19 -6.21 -1.70 -0.63
C HIS A 19 -4.97 -1.83 -1.53
N SER A 20 -3.97 -0.95 -1.40
CA SER A 20 -2.76 -1.00 -2.23
C SER A 20 -1.48 -1.34 -1.46
N LYS A 21 -1.52 -1.47 -0.13
CA LYS A 21 -0.35 -1.94 0.63
C LYS A 21 0.08 -3.31 0.12
N GLY A 22 1.35 -3.43 -0.26
CA GLY A 22 1.92 -4.67 -0.76
C GLY A 22 1.76 -4.89 -2.27
N LEU A 23 1.33 -3.90 -3.07
CA LEU A 23 1.30 -4.01 -4.53
C LEU A 23 2.38 -3.13 -5.18
N TYR A 24 3.31 -3.77 -5.88
CA TYR A 24 4.48 -3.16 -6.49
C TYR A 24 4.44 -3.24 -8.01
N SER A 25 5.04 -2.23 -8.66
CA SER A 25 5.13 -2.17 -10.12
C SER A 25 6.18 -3.15 -10.66
N THR A 26 7.22 -3.43 -9.88
CA THR A 26 8.29 -4.34 -10.28
C THR A 26 8.48 -5.47 -9.28
N ARG A 27 8.97 -6.60 -9.78
CA ARG A 27 9.32 -7.75 -8.96
C ARG A 27 10.40 -7.41 -7.93
N SER A 28 11.39 -6.60 -8.31
CA SER A 28 12.49 -6.21 -7.43
C SER A 28 12.01 -5.41 -6.22
N GLU A 29 11.04 -4.51 -6.40
CA GLU A 29 10.47 -3.75 -5.28
C GLU A 29 9.70 -4.67 -4.32
N ALA A 30 8.93 -5.64 -4.85
CA ALA A 30 8.25 -6.63 -4.04
C ALA A 30 9.24 -7.53 -3.28
N GLU A 31 10.35 -7.94 -3.90
CA GLU A 31 11.39 -8.75 -3.24
C GLU A 31 12.09 -7.97 -2.13
N GLN A 32 12.39 -6.69 -2.35
CA GLN A 32 12.95 -5.84 -1.32
C GLN A 32 11.97 -5.69 -0.14
N ARG A 33 10.68 -5.53 -0.43
CA ARG A 33 9.67 -5.48 0.62
C ARG A 33 9.56 -6.80 1.37
N ALA A 34 9.60 -7.94 0.68
CA ALA A 34 9.52 -9.26 1.30
C ALA A 34 10.63 -9.43 2.35
N LYS A 35 11.86 -8.98 2.03
CA LYS A 35 12.99 -8.97 2.98
C LYS A 35 12.74 -8.08 4.21
N GLN A 36 12.11 -6.93 4.03
CA GLN A 36 11.77 -6.03 5.15
C GLN A 36 10.70 -6.63 6.06
N LEU A 37 9.76 -7.38 5.48
CA LEU A 37 8.70 -8.09 6.20
C LEU A 37 9.17 -9.41 6.82
N GLY A 38 10.40 -9.87 6.52
CA GLY A 38 10.88 -11.17 6.97
C GLY A 38 10.17 -12.36 6.30
N CYS A 39 9.58 -12.16 5.12
CA CYS A 39 8.93 -13.20 4.35
C CYS A 39 9.69 -13.52 3.06
N ASP A 40 9.53 -14.75 2.57
CA ASP A 40 10.21 -15.23 1.37
C ASP A 40 9.31 -15.20 0.14
N GLY A 41 9.92 -14.84 -1.00
CA GLY A 41 9.28 -14.89 -2.31
C GLY A 41 8.39 -13.69 -2.63
N VAL A 42 7.82 -13.76 -3.83
CA VAL A 42 6.89 -12.79 -4.41
C VAL A 42 5.92 -13.55 -5.33
N TYR A 43 4.72 -13.02 -5.52
CA TYR A 43 3.76 -13.56 -6.48
C TYR A 43 3.22 -12.46 -7.40
N ASP A 44 2.87 -12.84 -8.62
CA ASP A 44 2.16 -11.96 -9.56
C ASP A 44 0.69 -11.89 -9.18
N ASN A 45 0.16 -10.68 -9.23
CA ASN A 45 -1.25 -10.36 -9.12
C ASN A 45 -1.63 -9.48 -10.31
N ASN A 46 -1.94 -10.12 -11.44
CA ASN A 46 -2.45 -9.46 -12.64
C ASN A 46 -1.53 -8.34 -13.15
N GLY A 47 -0.21 -8.61 -13.20
CA GLY A 47 0.79 -7.64 -13.67
C GLY A 47 1.32 -6.70 -12.59
N ARG A 48 0.92 -6.89 -11.33
CA ARG A 48 1.57 -6.27 -10.16
C ARG A 48 2.21 -7.34 -9.29
N TRP A 49 3.24 -6.95 -8.56
CA TRP A 49 4.00 -7.85 -7.72
C TRP A 49 3.64 -7.67 -6.26
N MET A 50 3.42 -8.76 -5.56
CA MET A 50 3.13 -8.76 -4.13
C MET A 50 4.26 -9.47 -3.37
N PRO A 51 4.69 -8.95 -2.20
CA PRO A 51 5.69 -9.62 -1.38
C PRO A 51 5.12 -10.86 -0.72
N CYS A 52 6.04 -11.70 -0.25
CA CYS A 52 5.78 -12.99 0.37
C CYS A 52 5.28 -14.04 -0.63
N SER A 53 5.25 -15.30 -0.23
CA SER A 53 4.87 -16.40 -1.11
C SER A 53 3.38 -16.46 -1.45
N ASN A 54 2.52 -15.80 -0.67
CA ASN A 54 1.08 -15.76 -0.87
C ASN A 54 0.42 -14.59 -0.13
N GLU A 55 -0.82 -14.31 -0.49
CA GLU A 55 -1.63 -13.22 0.07
C GLU A 55 -1.86 -13.36 1.58
N ALA A 56 -2.17 -14.56 2.08
CA ALA A 56 -2.45 -14.77 3.51
C ALA A 56 -1.25 -14.40 4.40
N MET A 57 -0.03 -14.80 4.01
CA MET A 57 1.20 -14.44 4.71
C MET A 57 1.44 -12.93 4.64
N LEU A 58 1.26 -12.32 3.47
CA LEU A 58 1.40 -10.88 3.33
C LEU A 58 0.46 -10.11 4.25
N HIS A 59 -0.84 -10.46 4.30
CA HIS A 59 -1.80 -9.79 5.19
C HIS A 59 -1.46 -9.95 6.67
N LYS A 60 -0.86 -11.09 7.05
CA LYS A 60 -0.37 -11.31 8.40
C LYS A 60 0.76 -10.32 8.72
N GLU A 61 1.79 -10.23 7.88
CA GLU A 61 2.93 -9.36 8.15
C GLU A 61 2.54 -7.87 8.08
N LEU A 62 1.72 -7.45 7.13
CA LEU A 62 1.26 -6.05 6.99
C LEU A 62 0.39 -5.55 8.16
N ARG A 63 -0.19 -6.48 8.96
CA ARG A 63 -0.98 -6.13 10.15
C ARG A 63 -0.09 -5.78 11.34
N GLU A 64 1.08 -6.39 11.41
CA GLU A 64 2.02 -6.25 12.51
C GLU A 64 3.04 -5.11 12.30
N GLU A 65 3.01 -4.46 11.13
CA GLU A 65 3.77 -3.23 10.81
C GLU A 65 3.13 -1.94 11.33
#